data_AF-A0A0V0I4D8-F1
#
_entry.id   AF-A0A0V0I4D8-F1
#
_cell.length_a   1.000
_cell.length_b   1.000
_cell.length_c   1.000
_cell.angle_alpha   90.00
_cell.angle_beta   90.00
_cell.angle_gamma   90.00
#
_symmetry.space_group_name_H-M   'P 1'
#
loop_
_entity.id
_entity.type
_entity.pdbx_description
1 polymer ?
#
loop_
_entity_poly.entity_id
_entity_poly.type
_entity_poly.pdbx_seq_one_letter_code
_entity_poly.pdbx_strand_id
1 'polypeptide(L)'
;MDVLHLVNTHDKLLAFDFFTLKPIPHIPIIFLARGDASRAETMSIVVGRDFKPNRFIKFDIDDGAVYILNQETSCHFSHRI
;
A
#
# COMPACT_ATOMS: atom_id res chain seq x y z
N MET A 1 24.75 0.50 2.55
CA MET A 1 24.22 1.09 1.31
C MET A 1 24.13 2.59 1.51
N ASP A 2 24.54 3.40 0.54
CA ASP A 2 24.49 4.85 0.67
C ASP A 2 23.03 5.31 0.74
N VAL A 3 22.64 5.92 1.87
CA VAL A 3 21.31 6.45 2.14
C VAL A 3 20.84 7.39 1.01
N LEU A 4 21.79 8.07 0.35
CA LEU A 4 21.52 8.97 -0.78
C LEU A 4 20.97 8.25 -2.02
N HIS A 5 21.34 6.99 -2.27
CA HIS A 5 20.86 6.23 -3.43
C HIS A 5 19.40 5.77 -3.27
N LEU A 6 18.89 5.84 -2.04
CA LEU A 6 17.55 5.42 -1.68
C LEU A 6 16.51 6.54 -1.81
N VAL A 7 16.97 7.78 -1.66
CA VAL A 7 16.17 8.99 -1.84
C VAL A 7 15.78 9.05 -3.31
N ASN A 8 14.47 9.08 -3.57
CA ASN A 8 13.80 8.98 -4.88
C ASN A 8 13.65 7.56 -5.45
N THR A 9 13.85 6.50 -4.66
CA THR A 9 13.32 5.17 -5.06
C THR A 9 11.81 5.14 -4.82
N HIS A 10 11.06 4.77 -5.86
CA HIS A 10 9.61 4.67 -5.88
C HIS A 10 9.17 3.21 -5.94
N ASP A 11 8.51 2.74 -4.89
CA ASP A 11 7.94 1.40 -4.85
C ASP A 11 6.44 1.45 -5.14
N LYS A 12 6.01 0.61 -6.09
CA LYS A 12 4.60 0.41 -6.40
C LYS A 12 4.04 -0.65 -5.48
N LEU A 13 3.14 -0.25 -4.61
CA LEU A 13 2.56 -1.08 -3.56
C LEU A 13 1.03 -1.14 -3.69
N LEU A 14 0.44 -2.19 -3.13
CA LEU A 14 -1.00 -2.22 -2.91
C LEU A 14 -1.33 -1.27 -1.74
N ALA A 15 -2.54 -0.74 -1.68
CA ALA A 15 -2.90 0.22 -0.63
C ALA A 15 -2.83 -0.43 0.75
N PHE A 16 -3.12 -1.73 0.86
CA PHE A 16 -2.98 -2.46 2.12
C PHE A 16 -1.51 -2.57 2.61
N ASP A 17 -0.53 -2.58 1.70
CA ASP A 17 0.88 -2.69 2.08
C ASP A 17 1.33 -1.46 2.88
N PHE A 18 0.69 -0.30 2.67
CA PHE A 18 0.98 0.93 3.42
C PHE A 18 0.78 0.77 4.93
N PHE A 19 -0.12 -0.09 5.38
CA PHE A 19 -0.31 -0.37 6.81
C PHE A 19 0.86 -1.13 7.44
N THR A 20 1.68 -1.78 6.61
CA THR A 20 2.83 -2.57 7.06
C THR A 20 4.15 -1.81 7.02
N LEU A 21 4.16 -0.61 6.40
CA LEU A 21 5.35 0.22 6.28
C LEU A 21 5.83 0.68 7.66
N LYS A 22 7.10 0.39 7.96
CA LYS A 22 7.76 0.83 9.18
C LYS A 22 8.79 1.90 8.83
N PRO A 23 8.73 3.09 9.48
CA PRO A 23 9.78 4.08 9.29
C PRO A 23 11.10 3.55 9.86
N ILE A 24 12.21 3.92 9.24
CA ILE A 24 13.53 3.64 9.78
C ILE A 24 13.73 4.50 11.04
N PRO A 25 14.05 3.90 12.21
CA PRO A 25 14.43 4.68 13.39
C PRO A 25 15.59 5.60 13.00
N HIS A 26 15.46 6.91 13.22
CA HIS A 26 16.41 7.98 12.84
C HIS A 26 16.25 8.61 11.44
N ILE A 27 15.49 8.03 10.50
CA ILE A 27 15.18 8.68 9.21
C ILE A 27 13.67 8.51 8.89
N PRO A 28 12.80 9.38 9.41
CA PRO A 28 11.34 9.19 9.35
C PRO A 28 10.74 9.29 7.94
N ILE A 29 11.53 9.73 6.96
CA ILE A 29 11.12 9.85 5.54
C ILE A 29 11.43 8.59 4.73
N ILE A 30 12.10 7.59 5.31
CA ILE A 30 12.41 6.32 4.65
C ILE A 30 11.65 5.21 5.36
N PHE A 31 11.00 4.35 4.57
CA PHE A 31 10.21 3.22 5.02
C PHE A 31 10.84 1.91 4.58
N LEU A 32 10.66 0.87 5.40
CA LEU A 32 11.06 -0.49 5.05
C LEU A 32 9.90 -1.20 4.34
N ALA A 33 10.04 -1.45 3.03
CA ALA A 33 9.08 -2.16 2.19
C ALA A 33 9.83 -3.17 1.31
N ARG A 34 9.94 -4.45 1.73
CA ARG A 34 10.71 -5.50 1.01
C ARG A 34 12.09 -5.02 0.51
N GLY A 35 12.69 -4.08 1.22
CA GLY A 35 13.64 -3.11 0.68
C GLY A 35 13.52 -1.79 1.42
N ASP A 36 14.37 -0.86 1.03
CA ASP A 36 14.56 0.45 1.66
C ASP A 36 13.94 1.46 0.66
N ALA A 37 12.81 2.10 0.98
CA ALA A 37 12.06 2.96 0.05
C ALA A 37 11.81 4.35 0.61
N SER A 38 12.03 5.38 -0.19
CA SER A 38 11.75 6.77 0.21
C SER A 38 10.36 7.26 -0.23
N ARG A 39 9.77 6.60 -1.23
CA ARG A 39 8.48 6.97 -1.82
C ARG A 39 7.69 5.71 -2.16
N ALA A 40 6.40 5.75 -1.85
CA ALA A 40 5.51 4.65 -2.12
C ALA A 40 4.31 5.15 -2.93
N GLU A 41 3.94 4.42 -3.97
CA GLU A 41 2.86 4.75 -4.89
C GLU A 41 1.85 3.61 -4.92
N THR A 42 0.57 3.93 -5.03
CA THR A 42 -0.49 2.95 -5.27
C THR A 42 -1.46 3.45 -6.32
N MET A 43 -2.15 2.53 -6.98
CA MET A 43 -3.24 2.82 -7.90
C MET A 43 -4.49 2.10 -7.38
N SER A 44 -5.57 2.86 -7.21
CA SER A 44 -6.78 2.39 -6.53
C SER A 44 -7.99 3.23 -6.96
N ILE A 45 -9.20 2.75 -6.68
CA ILE A 45 -10.45 3.47 -7.01
C ILE A 45 -10.77 4.43 -5.87
N VAL A 46 -11.05 5.70 -6.19
CA VAL A 46 -11.54 6.67 -5.21
C VAL A 46 -13.01 6.36 -4.90
N VAL A 47 -13.30 6.02 -3.64
CA VAL A 47 -14.64 5.71 -3.15
C VAL A 47 -15.23 6.82 -2.28
N GLY A 48 -14.39 7.75 -1.81
CA GLY A 48 -14.82 8.88 -1.00
C GLY A 48 -13.95 10.12 -1.23
N ARG A 49 -14.55 11.29 -1.05
CA ARG A 49 -13.87 12.59 -1.12
C ARG A 49 -14.40 13.51 -0.02
N ASP A 50 -13.50 13.98 0.83
CA ASP A 50 -13.80 14.95 1.89
C ASP A 50 -12.90 16.17 1.72
N PHE A 51 -13.52 17.34 1.53
CA PHE A 51 -12.81 18.60 1.38
C PHE A 51 -12.73 19.32 2.72
N LYS A 52 -11.51 19.57 3.21
CA LYS A 52 -11.25 20.41 4.39
C LYS A 52 -10.66 21.75 3.91
N PRO A 53 -11.48 22.81 3.80
CA PRO A 53 -11.01 24.12 3.35
C PRO A 53 -9.77 24.57 4.11
N ASN A 54 -8.79 25.13 3.41
CA ASN A 54 -7.52 25.62 3.96
C ASN A 54 -6.66 24.57 4.68
N ARG A 55 -6.94 23.27 4.51
CA ARG A 55 -6.10 22.18 5.05
C ARG A 55 -5.69 21.18 3.99
N PHE A 56 -6.64 20.37 3.50
CA PHE A 56 -6.37 19.28 2.57
C PHE A 56 -7.65 18.74 1.94
N ILE A 57 -7.47 17.93 0.90
CA ILE A 57 -8.52 17.06 0.35
C ILE A 57 -8.16 15.64 0.76
N LYS A 58 -9.08 14.95 1.43
CA LYS A 58 -8.93 13.53 1.76
C LYS A 58 -9.67 12.72 0.71
N PHE A 59 -9.00 11.70 0.20
CA PHE A 59 -9.61 10.67 -0.63
C PHE A 59 -9.59 9.36 0.14
N ASP A 60 -10.73 8.69 0.19
CA ASP A 60 -10.81 7.30 0.60
C ASP A 60 -10.68 6.44 -0.67
N ILE A 61 -9.79 5.47 -0.63
CA ILE A 61 -9.43 4.63 -1.78
C ILE A 61 -9.72 3.15 -1.45
N ASP A 62 -10.21 2.40 -2.44
CA ASP A 62 -10.44 0.95 -2.38
C ASP A 62 -9.60 0.26 -3.46
N ASP A 63 -8.58 -0.49 -3.04
CA ASP A 63 -7.66 -1.21 -3.93
C ASP A 63 -8.13 -2.62 -4.26
N GLY A 64 -9.35 -3.00 -3.84
CA GLY A 64 -9.90 -4.31 -4.12
C GLY A 64 -9.09 -5.46 -3.51
N ALA A 65 -8.28 -5.21 -2.47
CA ALA A 65 -7.52 -6.23 -1.74
C ALA A 65 -8.40 -7.21 -0.95
N VAL A 66 -9.65 -7.41 -1.37
CA VAL A 66 -10.43 -8.59 -1.08
C VAL A 66 -9.78 -9.73 -1.86
N TYR A 67 -9.20 -10.69 -1.13
CA TYR A 67 -8.77 -11.96 -1.69
C TYR A 67 -9.89 -12.52 -2.58
N ILE A 68 -9.72 -12.44 -3.91
CA ILE A 68 -10.51 -13.27 -4.82
C ILE A 68 -10.01 -14.69 -4.56
N LEU A 69 -10.62 -15.35 -3.59
CA LEU A 69 -10.60 -16.80 -3.49
C LEU A 69 -11.24 -17.29 -4.78
N ASN A 70 -10.40 -17.62 -5.75
CA ASN A 70 -10.86 -18.28 -6.96
C ASN A 70 -11.53 -19.59 -6.50
N GLN A 71 -12.85 -19.63 -6.59
CA GLN A 71 -13.66 -20.73 -6.06
C GLN A 71 -13.31 -22.06 -6.76
N GLU A 72 -12.70 -21.99 -7.96
CA GLU A 72 -12.29 -23.15 -8.74
C GLU A 72 -10.86 -23.66 -8.45
N THR A 73 -10.01 -22.92 -7.75
CA THR A 73 -8.62 -23.36 -7.44
C THR A 73 -8.26 -23.37 -5.96
N SER A 74 -9.16 -22.94 -5.08
CA SER A 74 -8.93 -22.97 -3.63
C SER A 74 -9.18 -24.37 -3.04
N CYS A 75 -8.14 -25.00 -2.51
CA CYS A 75 -8.21 -26.29 -1.80
C CYS A 75 -9.05 -26.26 -0.52
N HIS A 76 -9.46 -25.08 -0.05
CA HIS A 76 -10.31 -24.91 1.12
C HIS A 76 -11.82 -24.99 0.81
N PHE A 77 -12.22 -24.90 -0.46
CA PHE A 77 -13.63 -24.93 -0.88
C PHE A 77 -13.99 -26.16 -1.75
N SER A 78 -13.04 -27.00 -2.13
CA SER A 78 -13.31 -28.28 -2.80
C SER A 78 -13.74 -29.35 -1.79
N HIS A 79 -14.89 -29.15 -1.14
CA HIS A 79 -15.66 -30.28 -0.62
C HIS A 79 -17.02 -30.25 -1.32
N ARG A 80 -17.17 -31.10 -2.32
CA ARG A 80 -18.46 -31.42 -2.93
C ARG A 80 -18.82 -32.85 -2.57
N ILE A 81 -20.07 -32.96 -2.11
CA ILE A 81 -20.92 -34.16 -2.00
C ILE A 81 -20.93 -34.91 -3.32
#